data_AF-A0A6N6PZG2-F1
#
_entry.id   AF-A0A6N6PZG2-F1
#
_cell.length_a   1.000
_cell.length_b   1.000
_cell.length_c   1.000
_cell.angle_alpha   90.00
_cell.angle_beta   90.00
_cell.angle_gamma   90.00
#
_symmetry.space_group_name_H-M   'P 1'
#
loop_
_entity.id
_entity.type
_entity.pdbx_description
1 polymer ?
#
loop_
_entity_poly.entity_id
_entity_poly.type
_entity_poly.pdbx_seq_one_letter_code
_entity_poly.pdbx_strand_id
1 'polypeptide(L)'
;MNGGLKLMLYGAFLSLALVSGYNLKRVLSDPFPLPAPATGTNQLHLNASTNATTNIVKLVSTGVRTNLPSATNRLTTNAVGSANVETSADSSNLEVDLRSPGAMHRSSGFGQRKNLGFWIGCLLGGIIGLAALIAYDFSSFTGNRALRLMYNDDKKAIKDSDYEKIEEQWAAGSYIDAIDLLRAYLKKHPREIHAAIRIAEIYEKDLNNLLAAALEYEDILTHKFNPDRWAWSAIHLCNLYFHLDQEAKAVDLLRRIILEHGKMPAASKARKRLTEMSLEFDDPLAGTEPTEMAVPESTPIASNLPPGFRPRK
;
A
#
# COMPACT_ATOMS: atom_id res chain seq x y z
N MET A 1 -4.00 -0.04 -5.86
CA MET A 1 -3.74 -1.21 -6.74
C MET A 1 -5.03 -1.56 -7.45
N ASN A 2 -5.06 -1.51 -8.79
CA ASN A 2 -6.28 -1.76 -9.56
C ASN A 2 -6.80 -3.18 -9.29
N GLY A 3 -8.11 -3.37 -9.22
CA GLY A 3 -8.72 -4.66 -8.88
C GLY A 3 -8.24 -5.83 -9.74
N GLY A 4 -7.99 -5.58 -11.04
CA GLY A 4 -7.43 -6.57 -11.96
C GLY A 4 -6.02 -7.04 -11.58
N LEU A 5 -5.16 -6.15 -11.10
CA LEU A 5 -3.79 -6.50 -10.69
C LEU A 5 -3.78 -7.35 -9.41
N LYS A 6 -4.70 -7.06 -8.47
CA LYS A 6 -4.90 -7.90 -7.27
C LYS A 6 -5.28 -9.32 -7.66
N LEU A 7 -6.29 -9.47 -8.53
CA LEU A 7 -6.78 -10.78 -8.97
C LEU A 7 -5.70 -11.61 -9.67
N MET A 8 -4.86 -10.97 -10.49
CA MET A 8 -3.72 -11.63 -11.12
C MET A 8 -2.67 -12.11 -10.12
N LEU A 9 -2.37 -11.32 -9.08
CA LEU A 9 -1.44 -11.71 -8.01
C LEU A 9 -1.99 -12.88 -7.19
N TYR A 10 -3.28 -12.88 -6.82
CA TYR A 10 -3.90 -14.02 -6.15
C TYR A 10 -3.85 -15.29 -7.00
N GLY A 11 -4.15 -15.19 -8.31
CA GLY A 11 -4.06 -16.31 -9.24
C GLY A 11 -2.64 -16.86 -9.38
N ALA A 12 -1.62 -16.00 -9.38
CA ALA A 12 -0.23 -16.41 -9.47
C ALA A 12 0.24 -17.16 -8.21
N PHE A 13 -0.09 -16.67 -7.01
CA PHE A 13 0.27 -17.36 -5.77
C PHE A 13 -0.49 -18.67 -5.58
N LEU A 14 -1.77 -18.72 -5.96
CA LEU A 14 -2.58 -19.94 -5.88
C LEU A 14 -2.06 -21.01 -6.84
N SER A 15 -1.75 -20.63 -8.08
CA SER A 15 -1.19 -21.58 -9.06
C SER A 15 0.18 -22.10 -8.64
N LEU A 16 1.05 -21.24 -8.09
CA LEU A 16 2.35 -21.65 -7.55
C LEU A 16 2.20 -22.64 -6.37
N ALA A 17 1.26 -22.38 -5.45
CA ALA A 17 0.99 -23.26 -4.31
C ALA A 17 0.46 -24.64 -4.76
N LEU A 18 -0.46 -24.66 -5.74
CA LEU A 18 -1.01 -25.91 -6.29
C LEU A 18 0.05 -26.72 -7.04
N VAL A 19 0.87 -26.07 -7.87
CA VAL A 19 1.96 -26.73 -8.61
C VAL A 19 3.03 -27.26 -7.66
N SER A 20 3.42 -26.49 -6.65
CA SER A 20 4.40 -26.96 -5.65
C SER A 20 3.86 -28.14 -4.82
N GLY A 21 2.61 -28.05 -4.36
CA GLY A 21 1.94 -29.13 -3.64
C GLY A 21 1.80 -30.41 -4.45
N TYR A 22 1.47 -30.30 -5.74
CA TYR A 22 1.39 -31.43 -6.65
C TYR A 22 2.74 -32.13 -6.84
N ASN A 23 3.82 -31.35 -7.05
CA ASN A 23 5.18 -31.90 -7.18
C ASN A 23 5.68 -32.53 -5.87
N LEU A 24 5.37 -31.94 -4.72
CA LEU A 24 5.74 -32.48 -3.42
C LEU A 24 5.04 -33.81 -3.14
N LYS A 25 3.74 -33.91 -3.45
CA LYS A 25 3.00 -35.18 -3.36
C LYS A 25 3.63 -36.26 -4.23
N ARG A 26 4.05 -35.93 -5.45
CA ARG A 26 4.72 -36.87 -6.36
C ARG A 26 6.02 -37.41 -5.76
N VAL A 27 6.87 -36.53 -5.21
CA VAL A 27 8.14 -36.93 -4.58
C VAL A 27 7.93 -37.76 -3.31
N LEU A 28 6.87 -37.50 -2.53
CA LEU A 28 6.52 -38.28 -1.34
C LEU A 28 5.87 -39.63 -1.67
N SER A 29 5.28 -39.77 -2.86
CA SER A 29 4.63 -41.00 -3.31
C SER A 29 5.61 -42.02 -3.88
N ASP A 30 6.84 -41.59 -4.20
CA ASP A 30 7.88 -42.51 -4.65
C ASP A 30 8.35 -43.35 -3.44
N PRO A 31 8.19 -44.68 -3.49
CA PRO A 31 8.55 -45.55 -2.37
C PRO A 31 10.04 -45.40 -2.09
N PHE A 32 10.39 -45.18 -0.82
CA PHE A 32 11.78 -45.17 -0.40
C PHE A 32 12.43 -46.47 -0.87
N PRO A 33 13.49 -46.41 -1.70
CA PRO A 33 14.21 -47.63 -2.06
C PRO A 33 14.81 -48.18 -0.76
N LEU A 34 14.27 -49.31 -0.32
CA LEU A 34 14.85 -50.04 0.80
C LEU A 34 16.29 -50.39 0.43
N PRO A 35 17.26 -50.19 1.33
CA PRO A 35 18.63 -50.57 1.07
C PRO A 35 18.66 -52.06 0.73
N ALA A 36 19.26 -52.42 -0.40
CA ALA A 36 19.43 -53.81 -0.80
C ALA A 36 20.14 -54.57 0.34
N PRO A 37 19.73 -55.83 0.63
CA PRO A 37 20.33 -56.60 1.72
C PRO A 37 21.83 -56.72 1.48
N ALA A 38 22.62 -56.18 2.41
CA ALA A 38 24.06 -56.32 2.40
C ALA A 38 24.39 -57.82 2.51
N THR A 39 24.81 -58.43 1.40
CA THR A 39 25.39 -59.78 1.43
C THR A 39 26.82 -59.64 1.94
N GLY A 40 26.95 -59.50 3.26
CA GLY A 40 28.21 -59.40 3.97
C GLY A 40 28.36 -60.60 4.88
N THR A 41 29.09 -61.61 4.42
CA THR A 41 29.72 -62.62 5.27
C THR A 41 30.61 -61.92 6.28
N ASN A 42 30.27 -61.94 7.57
CA ASN A 42 31.24 -61.64 8.62
C ASN A 42 31.02 -62.52 9.85
N GLN A 43 32.12 -63.19 10.15
CA GLN A 43 32.46 -64.08 11.25
C GLN A 43 32.01 -63.55 12.63
N LEU A 44 31.60 -64.51 13.46
CA LEU A 44 31.32 -64.37 14.88
C LEU A 44 32.53 -63.81 15.64
N HIS A 45 32.33 -62.72 16.37
CA HIS A 45 33.10 -62.46 17.59
C HIS A 45 32.14 -62.04 18.69
N LEU A 46 31.90 -62.98 19.62
CA LEU A 46 31.15 -62.73 20.85
C LEU A 46 31.96 -61.77 21.72
N ASN A 47 31.29 -60.73 22.23
CA ASN A 47 31.59 -60.22 23.57
C ASN A 47 30.28 -59.78 24.22
N ALA A 48 29.92 -60.51 25.27
CA ALA A 48 28.82 -60.23 26.16
C ALA A 48 29.13 -59.00 27.02
N SER A 49 28.12 -58.18 27.32
CA SER A 49 27.74 -57.88 28.71
C SER A 49 26.49 -57.02 28.75
N THR A 50 25.60 -57.46 29.62
CA THR A 50 24.28 -56.98 30.02
C THR A 50 24.28 -55.58 30.64
N ASN A 51 23.22 -54.81 30.42
CA ASN A 51 22.20 -54.56 31.46
C ASN A 51 21.09 -53.64 30.96
N ALA A 52 19.87 -54.12 31.13
CA ALA A 52 18.63 -53.42 30.91
C ALA A 52 18.27 -52.58 32.13
N THR A 53 17.83 -51.34 31.93
CA THR A 53 16.95 -50.67 32.89
C THR A 53 16.00 -49.72 32.17
N THR A 54 14.76 -50.19 32.03
CA THR A 54 13.53 -49.41 31.87
C THR A 54 13.44 -48.30 32.90
N ASN A 55 13.08 -47.08 32.49
CA ASN A 55 12.43 -46.11 33.36
C ASN A 55 11.38 -45.31 32.58
N ILE A 56 10.14 -45.72 32.79
CA ILE A 56 8.93 -44.92 32.55
C ILE A 56 8.80 -44.01 33.77
N VAL A 57 8.80 -42.69 33.60
CA VAL A 57 8.42 -41.77 34.68
C VAL A 57 7.31 -40.84 34.23
N LYS A 58 6.21 -41.00 34.97
CA LYS A 58 4.98 -40.21 35.07
C LYS A 58 5.19 -38.70 35.08
N LEU A 59 4.31 -38.06 34.32
CA LEU A 59 3.87 -36.68 34.46
C LEU A 59 3.15 -36.50 35.80
N VAL A 60 3.65 -35.60 36.66
CA VAL A 60 2.92 -35.03 37.80
C VAL A 60 3.11 -33.52 37.78
N SER A 61 1.99 -32.82 37.83
CA SER A 61 1.87 -31.36 37.87
C SER A 61 1.86 -30.90 39.32
N THR A 62 2.62 -29.84 39.64
CA THR A 62 2.31 -28.90 40.73
C THR A 62 2.93 -27.55 40.39
N GLY A 63 2.08 -26.51 40.33
CA GLY A 63 2.55 -25.13 40.24
C GLY A 63 3.01 -24.59 41.59
N VAL A 64 3.71 -23.45 41.57
CA VAL A 64 3.58 -22.28 42.46
C VAL A 64 4.60 -21.21 42.01
N ARG A 65 4.21 -19.95 42.19
CA ARG A 65 4.77 -18.68 41.69
C ARG A 65 6.04 -18.21 42.45
N THR A 66 6.90 -17.39 41.81
CA THR A 66 7.19 -15.95 42.10
C THR A 66 8.62 -15.48 41.72
N ASN A 67 8.67 -14.31 41.07
CA ASN A 67 9.62 -13.17 41.14
C ASN A 67 11.12 -13.25 40.73
N LEU A 68 11.42 -12.54 39.62
CA LEU A 68 12.47 -11.49 39.43
C LEU A 68 13.99 -11.90 39.43
N PRO A 69 14.96 -11.01 39.07
CA PRO A 69 15.51 -10.85 37.71
C PRO A 69 17.06 -11.01 37.61
N SER A 70 17.58 -10.70 36.42
CA SER A 70 18.93 -10.16 36.11
C SER A 70 20.10 -11.11 35.79
N ALA A 71 20.92 -10.57 34.87
CA ALA A 71 22.37 -10.72 34.69
C ALA A 71 22.90 -11.79 33.72
N THR A 72 23.36 -11.27 32.56
CA THR A 72 24.76 -11.25 32.10
C THR A 72 25.55 -12.57 32.10
N ASN A 73 26.06 -12.97 30.92
CA ASN A 73 27.51 -13.06 30.71
C ASN A 73 27.94 -13.22 29.24
N ARG A 74 28.89 -12.35 28.87
CA ARG A 74 29.83 -12.45 27.74
C ARG A 74 30.80 -13.61 27.96
N LEU A 75 31.31 -14.20 26.88
CA LEU A 75 32.72 -14.62 26.76
C LEU A 75 33.12 -14.82 25.28
N THR A 76 34.00 -13.92 24.82
CA THR A 76 35.24 -14.06 24.01
C THR A 76 35.81 -15.50 23.84
N THR A 77 36.61 -15.93 22.84
CA THR A 77 37.57 -15.29 21.91
C THR A 77 38.11 -16.32 20.86
N ASN A 78 38.52 -15.82 19.68
CA ASN A 78 39.58 -16.19 18.71
C ASN A 78 40.16 -17.62 18.55
N ALA A 79 40.33 -18.05 17.28
CA ALA A 79 41.61 -18.29 16.57
C ALA A 79 41.35 -19.04 15.23
N VAL A 80 41.55 -18.44 14.05
CA VAL A 80 42.77 -18.46 13.20
C VAL A 80 43.07 -19.81 12.54
N GLY A 81 43.17 -19.81 11.20
CA GLY A 81 43.81 -20.88 10.43
C GLY A 81 43.48 -20.85 8.93
N SER A 82 44.12 -19.94 8.19
CA SER A 82 44.21 -19.98 6.71
C SER A 82 45.15 -21.09 6.25
N ALA A 83 44.81 -21.79 5.18
CA ALA A 83 45.71 -22.05 4.04
C ALA A 83 44.95 -22.77 2.91
N ASN A 84 45.07 -22.20 1.73
CA ASN A 84 44.64 -22.72 0.44
C ASN A 84 45.92 -23.17 -0.28
N VAL A 85 45.97 -24.38 -0.86
CA VAL A 85 47.02 -24.77 -1.83
C VAL A 85 46.39 -25.59 -2.94
N GLU A 86 46.54 -25.08 -4.15
CA GLU A 86 46.10 -25.65 -5.42
C GLU A 86 47.12 -26.62 -6.02
N THR A 87 46.60 -27.41 -6.98
CA THR A 87 47.25 -27.92 -8.21
C THR A 87 48.35 -28.96 -8.09
N SER A 88 48.10 -30.12 -8.72
CA SER A 88 48.80 -30.53 -9.94
C SER A 88 48.01 -31.62 -10.66
N ALA A 89 47.86 -31.47 -11.98
CA ALA A 89 47.40 -32.51 -12.88
C ALA A 89 48.61 -33.36 -13.29
N ASP A 90 48.44 -34.68 -13.37
CA ASP A 90 49.26 -35.51 -14.23
C ASP A 90 48.44 -36.65 -14.82
N SER A 91 48.81 -36.97 -16.05
CA SER A 91 48.14 -37.77 -17.05
C SER A 91 48.76 -39.15 -17.13
N SER A 92 47.97 -40.20 -17.34
CA SER A 92 48.38 -41.32 -18.19
C SER A 92 47.20 -42.22 -18.54
N ASN A 93 47.21 -42.61 -19.80
CA ASN A 93 46.20 -43.37 -20.50
C ASN A 93 46.29 -44.89 -20.22
N LEU A 94 45.28 -45.57 -20.80
CA LEU A 94 45.26 -46.94 -21.30
C LEU A 94 44.73 -48.00 -20.34
N GLU A 95 43.47 -48.36 -20.56
CA GLU A 95 43.13 -49.79 -20.61
C GLU A 95 42.17 -50.08 -21.77
N VAL A 96 42.45 -51.22 -22.39
CA VAL A 96 41.96 -51.76 -23.65
C VAL A 96 40.85 -52.76 -23.37
N ASP A 97 39.77 -52.69 -24.17
CA ASP A 97 38.91 -53.77 -24.69
C ASP A 97 38.28 -54.82 -23.75
N LEU A 98 36.96 -55.01 -23.87
CA LEU A 98 36.32 -56.29 -24.25
C LEU A 98 34.79 -56.30 -23.98
N ARG A 99 34.02 -56.43 -25.07
CA ARG A 99 32.78 -57.23 -25.26
C ARG A 99 31.59 -57.11 -24.28
N SER A 100 30.48 -56.51 -24.78
CA SER A 100 29.12 -57.06 -25.03
C SER A 100 28.46 -58.08 -24.07
N PRO A 101 27.10 -58.23 -23.98
CA PRO A 101 25.98 -57.32 -24.19
C PRO A 101 25.04 -57.26 -22.96
N GLY A 102 24.33 -56.16 -22.76
CA GLY A 102 23.31 -56.09 -21.72
C GLY A 102 22.64 -54.74 -21.66
N ALA A 103 21.60 -54.57 -22.47
CA ALA A 103 20.65 -53.47 -22.30
C ALA A 103 19.95 -53.66 -20.94
N MET A 104 20.53 -53.08 -19.89
CA MET A 104 19.83 -52.86 -18.62
C MET A 104 19.67 -51.36 -18.47
N HIS A 105 18.41 -50.95 -18.55
CA HIS A 105 17.90 -49.63 -18.27
C HIS A 105 18.47 -49.15 -16.91
N ARG A 106 19.56 -48.38 -16.92
CA ARG A 106 20.02 -47.63 -15.74
C ARG A 106 19.01 -46.52 -15.53
N SER A 107 17.99 -46.78 -14.70
CA SER A 107 17.22 -45.72 -14.07
C SER A 107 18.19 -44.82 -13.32
N SER A 108 18.42 -43.62 -13.86
CA SER A 108 19.16 -42.52 -13.23
C SER A 108 18.34 -41.95 -12.07
N GLY A 109 18.05 -42.78 -11.07
CA GLY A 109 17.37 -42.40 -9.85
C GLY A 109 18.33 -41.78 -8.83
N PHE A 110 19.09 -40.76 -9.21
CA PHE A 110 19.94 -40.02 -8.25
C PHE A 110 20.13 -38.55 -8.66
N GLY A 111 19.01 -37.86 -8.91
CA GLY A 111 19.02 -36.41 -9.21
C GLY A 111 17.95 -35.60 -8.47
N GLN A 112 16.91 -36.21 -7.92
CA GLN A 112 15.73 -35.46 -7.47
C GLN A 112 15.79 -34.89 -6.04
N ARG A 113 16.80 -35.26 -5.23
CA ARG A 113 16.89 -34.79 -3.84
C ARG A 113 17.40 -33.35 -3.68
N LYS A 114 18.10 -32.79 -4.67
CA LYS A 114 18.61 -31.41 -4.59
C LYS A 114 17.53 -30.33 -4.71
N ASN A 115 16.36 -30.69 -5.25
CA ASN A 115 15.26 -29.74 -5.48
C ASN A 115 14.19 -29.79 -4.38
N LEU A 116 14.25 -30.75 -3.45
CA LEU A 116 13.25 -30.90 -2.40
C LEU A 116 13.22 -29.68 -1.46
N GLY A 117 14.40 -29.18 -1.06
CA GLY A 117 14.50 -27.96 -0.25
C GLY A 117 14.00 -26.72 -0.97
N PHE A 118 14.20 -26.64 -2.30
CA PHE A 118 13.68 -25.56 -3.13
C PHE A 118 12.15 -25.57 -3.18
N TRP A 119 11.53 -26.73 -3.43
CA TRP A 119 10.08 -26.86 -3.48
C TRP A 119 9.40 -26.60 -2.13
N ILE A 120 9.99 -27.09 -1.03
CA ILE A 120 9.53 -26.80 0.34
C ILE A 120 9.64 -25.30 0.63
N GLY A 121 10.77 -24.67 0.24
CA GLY A 121 10.96 -23.23 0.38
C GLY A 121 9.94 -22.41 -0.41
N CYS A 122 9.66 -22.77 -1.66
CA CYS A 122 8.63 -22.11 -2.48
C CYS A 122 7.23 -22.28 -1.90
N LEU A 123 6.90 -23.45 -1.36
CA LEU A 123 5.59 -23.70 -0.72
C LEU A 123 5.43 -22.85 0.54
N LEU A 124 6.45 -22.80 1.39
CA LEU A 124 6.43 -22.02 2.62
C LEU A 124 6.37 -20.51 2.33
N GLY A 125 7.16 -20.04 1.35
CA GLY A 125 7.10 -18.66 0.87
C GLY A 125 5.74 -18.29 0.29
N GLY A 126 5.11 -19.19 -0.46
CA GLY A 126 3.76 -19.00 -1.00
C GLY A 126 2.70 -18.86 0.10
N ILE A 127 2.75 -19.71 1.14
CA ILE A 127 1.82 -19.64 2.27
C ILE A 127 2.00 -18.34 3.06
N ILE A 128 3.25 -17.94 3.34
CA ILE A 128 3.54 -16.69 4.06
C ILE A 128 3.08 -15.48 3.24
N GLY A 129 3.33 -15.46 1.93
CA GLY A 129 2.87 -14.41 1.03
C GLY A 129 1.34 -14.30 0.98
N LEU A 130 0.65 -15.45 0.89
CA LEU A 130 -0.82 -15.49 0.90
C LEU A 130 -1.38 -14.98 2.24
N ALA A 131 -0.80 -15.39 3.36
CA ALA A 131 -1.18 -14.93 4.69
C ALA A 131 -0.99 -13.42 4.84
N ALA A 132 0.12 -12.86 4.34
CA ALA A 132 0.36 -11.42 4.34
C ALA A 132 -0.65 -10.65 3.48
N LEU A 133 -1.03 -11.18 2.31
CA LEU A 133 -2.04 -10.58 1.43
C LEU A 133 -3.43 -10.60 2.07
N ILE A 134 -3.82 -11.73 2.67
CA ILE A 134 -5.08 -11.85 3.42
C ILE A 134 -5.07 -10.89 4.60
N ALA A 135 -3.99 -10.82 5.38
CA ALA A 135 -3.85 -9.90 6.50
C ALA A 135 -3.92 -8.43 6.05
N TYR A 136 -3.33 -8.09 4.90
CA TYR A 136 -3.41 -6.74 4.34
C TYR A 136 -4.85 -6.37 3.94
N ASP A 137 -5.55 -7.26 3.24
CA ASP A 137 -6.94 -7.02 2.86
C ASP A 137 -7.85 -6.98 4.10
N PHE A 138 -7.64 -7.87 5.08
CA PHE A 138 -8.39 -7.85 6.34
C PHE A 138 -8.09 -6.61 7.17
N SER A 139 -6.84 -6.15 7.23
CA SER A 139 -6.42 -4.91 7.90
C SER A 139 -7.02 -3.68 7.24
N SER A 140 -7.12 -3.66 5.91
CA SER A 140 -7.80 -2.56 5.20
C SER A 140 -9.32 -2.57 5.46
N PHE A 141 -9.92 -3.74 5.63
CA PHE A 141 -11.34 -3.91 5.89
C PHE A 141 -11.71 -3.58 7.35
N THR A 142 -10.98 -4.12 8.32
CA THR A 142 -11.19 -3.86 9.76
C THR A 142 -10.66 -2.50 10.16
N GLY A 143 -9.56 -2.02 9.59
CA GLY A 143 -9.03 -0.67 9.78
C GLY A 143 -10.05 0.38 9.38
N ASN A 144 -10.63 0.29 8.18
CA ASN A 144 -11.69 1.23 7.77
C ASN A 144 -12.96 1.12 8.61
N ARG A 145 -13.26 -0.06 9.20
CA ARG A 145 -14.45 -0.25 10.04
C ARG A 145 -14.24 0.21 11.48
N ALA A 146 -13.06 -0.01 12.06
CA ALA A 146 -12.68 0.45 13.39
C ALA A 146 -12.43 1.96 13.40
N LEU A 147 -11.81 2.51 12.35
CA LEU A 147 -11.67 3.95 12.17
C LEU A 147 -13.04 4.60 11.97
N ARG A 148 -13.98 3.97 11.25
CA ARG A 148 -15.38 4.40 11.22
C ARG A 148 -16.07 4.28 12.58
N LEU A 149 -15.77 3.27 13.40
CA LEU A 149 -16.40 3.08 14.71
C LEU A 149 -15.89 4.10 15.75
N MET A 150 -14.57 4.34 15.79
CA MET A 150 -13.96 5.27 16.74
C MET A 150 -14.08 6.74 16.33
N TYR A 151 -14.24 7.04 15.03
CA TYR A 151 -14.43 8.40 14.54
C TYR A 151 -15.91 8.79 14.39
N ASN A 152 -16.86 7.85 14.52
CA ASN A 152 -18.31 8.12 14.52
C ASN A 152 -18.90 8.41 15.91
N ASP A 153 -18.21 8.14 17.01
CA ASP A 153 -18.82 8.32 18.34
C ASP A 153 -18.71 9.77 18.89
N ASP A 154 -17.82 10.61 18.33
CA ASP A 154 -17.61 11.99 18.79
C ASP A 154 -18.10 13.08 17.83
N LYS A 155 -18.74 12.70 16.72
CA LYS A 155 -19.49 13.63 15.88
C LYS A 155 -20.80 12.97 15.56
N LYS A 156 -21.90 13.68 15.79
CA LYS A 156 -23.20 13.36 15.21
C LYS A 156 -23.08 13.37 13.67
N ALA A 157 -22.51 12.32 13.10
CA ALA A 157 -22.76 11.88 11.74
C ALA A 157 -24.07 11.10 11.76
N ILE A 158 -25.13 11.74 12.25
CA ILE A 158 -26.43 11.53 11.64
C ILE A 158 -26.16 12.05 10.23
N LYS A 159 -25.85 11.14 9.30
CA LYS A 159 -25.97 11.39 7.88
C LYS A 159 -27.41 11.90 7.75
N ASP A 160 -27.58 13.21 7.73
CA ASP A 160 -28.88 13.83 7.96
C ASP A 160 -29.82 13.24 6.93
N SER A 161 -30.88 12.57 7.36
CA SER A 161 -31.81 11.92 6.43
C SER A 161 -32.33 12.92 5.40
N ASP A 162 -32.34 14.20 5.77
CA ASP A 162 -32.71 15.30 4.90
C ASP A 162 -31.69 15.51 3.77
N TYR A 163 -30.38 15.36 4.04
CA TYR A 163 -29.33 15.48 3.01
C TYR A 163 -29.31 14.29 2.05
N GLU A 164 -29.60 13.08 2.52
CA GLU A 164 -29.68 11.91 1.65
C GLU A 164 -30.84 12.02 0.65
N LYS A 165 -31.99 12.55 1.08
CA LYS A 165 -33.13 12.87 0.19
C LYS A 165 -32.79 13.93 -0.85
N ILE A 166 -31.99 14.94 -0.46
CA ILE A 166 -31.50 15.96 -1.40
C ILE A 166 -30.69 15.31 -2.52
N GLU A 167 -29.73 14.45 -2.17
CA GLU A 167 -28.88 13.79 -3.17
C GLU A 167 -29.67 12.78 -4.02
N GLU A 168 -30.69 12.12 -3.47
CA GLU A 168 -31.61 11.27 -4.24
C GLU A 168 -32.38 12.09 -5.29
N GLN A 169 -32.92 13.25 -4.91
CA GLN A 169 -33.66 14.12 -5.83
C GLN A 169 -32.75 14.76 -6.89
N TRP A 170 -31.53 15.11 -6.50
CA TRP A 170 -30.48 15.57 -7.43
C TRP A 170 -30.11 14.47 -8.43
N ALA A 171 -29.87 13.24 -7.97
CA ALA A 171 -29.56 12.10 -8.83
C ALA A 171 -30.73 11.71 -9.75
N ALA A 172 -31.98 11.97 -9.33
CA ALA A 172 -33.18 11.81 -10.16
C ALA A 172 -33.30 12.90 -11.25
N GLY A 173 -32.39 13.88 -11.29
CA GLY A 173 -32.40 14.99 -12.25
C GLY A 173 -33.39 16.10 -11.90
N SER A 174 -34.02 16.05 -10.73
CA SER A 174 -34.98 17.04 -10.26
C SER A 174 -34.26 18.16 -9.49
N TYR A 175 -33.47 18.94 -10.23
CA TYR A 175 -32.54 19.92 -9.68
C TYR A 175 -33.22 21.05 -8.89
N ILE A 176 -34.40 21.50 -9.31
CA ILE A 176 -35.16 22.57 -8.62
C ILE A 176 -35.62 22.09 -7.25
N ASP A 177 -36.18 20.88 -7.17
CA ASP A 177 -36.62 20.29 -5.90
C ASP A 177 -35.42 20.05 -4.97
N ALA A 178 -34.29 19.62 -5.51
CA ALA A 178 -33.05 19.48 -4.75
C ALA A 178 -32.57 20.81 -4.16
N ILE A 179 -32.66 21.90 -4.93
CA ILE A 179 -32.34 23.26 -4.45
C ILE A 179 -33.30 23.69 -3.33
N ASP A 180 -34.60 23.46 -3.48
CA ASP A 180 -35.59 23.82 -2.45
C ASP A 180 -35.36 23.06 -1.15
N LEU A 181 -35.03 21.77 -1.25
CA LEU A 181 -34.64 20.96 -0.10
C LEU A 181 -33.32 21.45 0.53
N LEU A 182 -32.31 21.83 -0.28
CA LEU A 182 -31.06 22.41 0.21
C LEU A 182 -31.28 23.75 0.93
N ARG A 183 -32.16 24.62 0.41
CA ARG A 183 -32.53 25.88 1.07
C ARG A 183 -33.26 25.63 2.38
N ALA A 184 -34.18 24.66 2.40
CA ALA A 184 -34.84 24.23 3.63
C ALA A 184 -33.84 23.66 4.66
N TYR A 185 -32.84 22.92 4.19
CA TYR A 185 -31.75 22.39 5.02
C TYR A 185 -30.88 23.52 5.60
N LEU A 186 -30.46 24.49 4.79
CA LEU A 186 -29.70 25.66 5.25
C LEU A 186 -30.46 26.48 6.29
N LYS A 187 -31.78 26.61 6.16
CA LYS A 187 -32.61 27.30 7.15
C LYS A 187 -32.55 26.63 8.53
N LYS A 188 -32.45 25.30 8.57
CA LYS A 188 -32.25 24.53 9.81
C LYS A 188 -30.79 24.53 10.26
N HIS A 189 -29.85 24.56 9.32
CA HIS A 189 -28.41 24.42 9.55
C HIS A 189 -27.61 25.58 8.91
N PRO A 190 -27.73 26.82 9.40
CA PRO A 190 -27.14 28.00 8.76
C PRO A 190 -25.60 28.03 8.76
N ARG A 191 -24.95 27.11 9.49
CA ARG A 191 -23.48 26.98 9.53
C ARG A 191 -22.95 26.05 8.44
N GLU A 192 -23.83 25.27 7.81
CA GLU A 192 -23.48 24.28 6.78
C GLU A 192 -23.38 24.92 5.40
N ILE A 193 -22.37 25.78 5.23
CA ILE A 193 -22.15 26.54 3.98
C ILE A 193 -21.91 25.64 2.77
N HIS A 194 -21.53 24.38 2.99
CA HIS A 194 -21.46 23.37 1.92
C HIS A 194 -22.78 23.19 1.19
N ALA A 195 -23.92 23.28 1.88
CA ALA A 195 -25.22 23.23 1.22
C ALA A 195 -25.47 24.46 0.34
N ALA A 196 -25.00 25.65 0.75
CA ALA A 196 -25.10 26.86 -0.06
C ALA A 196 -24.23 26.77 -1.32
N ILE A 197 -22.97 26.31 -1.16
CA ILE A 197 -22.07 26.06 -2.29
C ILE A 197 -22.69 25.03 -3.24
N ARG A 198 -23.34 23.99 -2.71
CA ARG A 198 -24.01 22.96 -3.51
C ARG A 198 -25.15 23.55 -4.36
N ILE A 199 -25.95 24.47 -3.80
CA ILE A 199 -26.99 25.18 -4.56
C ILE A 199 -26.36 25.93 -5.73
N ALA A 200 -25.28 26.69 -5.48
CA ALA A 200 -24.58 27.43 -6.53
C ALA A 200 -24.02 26.51 -7.63
N GLU A 201 -23.44 25.36 -7.25
CA GLU A 201 -22.96 24.34 -8.19
C GLU A 201 -24.06 23.73 -9.06
N ILE A 202 -25.25 23.48 -8.49
CA ILE A 202 -26.39 22.96 -9.25
C ILE A 202 -26.84 24.00 -10.29
N TYR A 203 -26.90 25.28 -9.90
CA TYR A 203 -27.21 26.35 -10.87
C TYR A 203 -26.19 26.41 -12.01
N GLU A 204 -24.90 26.28 -11.70
CA GLU A 204 -23.83 26.35 -12.70
C GLU A 204 -23.81 25.12 -13.62
N LYS A 205 -23.76 23.91 -13.05
CA LYS A 205 -23.46 22.69 -13.80
C LYS A 205 -24.69 22.01 -14.37
N ASP A 206 -25.76 21.94 -13.58
CA ASP A 206 -26.94 21.17 -13.93
C ASP A 206 -27.98 22.02 -14.66
N LEU A 207 -28.17 23.27 -14.22
CA LEU A 207 -29.13 24.21 -14.82
C LEU A 207 -28.51 25.17 -15.85
N ASN A 208 -27.16 25.22 -15.92
CA ASN A 208 -26.41 26.14 -16.79
C ASN A 208 -26.84 27.61 -16.66
N ASN A 209 -27.25 28.02 -15.45
CA ASN A 209 -27.64 29.38 -15.11
C ASN A 209 -26.51 30.06 -14.33
N LEU A 210 -25.55 30.59 -15.08
CA LEU A 210 -24.34 31.23 -14.52
C LEU A 210 -24.67 32.47 -13.68
N LEU A 211 -25.72 33.21 -14.04
CA LEU A 211 -26.16 34.40 -13.30
C LEU A 211 -26.69 34.02 -11.92
N ALA A 212 -27.56 32.99 -11.84
CA ALA A 212 -28.05 32.49 -10.57
C ALA A 212 -26.92 31.94 -9.70
N ALA A 213 -26.00 31.16 -10.30
CA ALA A 213 -24.83 30.65 -9.60
C ALA A 213 -23.96 31.78 -9.01
N ALA A 214 -23.71 32.84 -9.78
CA ALA A 214 -22.94 33.99 -9.31
C ALA A 214 -23.60 34.69 -8.10
N LEU A 215 -24.92 34.89 -8.13
CA LEU A 215 -25.66 35.49 -7.02
C LEU A 215 -25.62 34.64 -5.75
N GLU A 216 -25.71 33.32 -5.88
CA GLU A 216 -25.58 32.42 -4.73
C GLU A 216 -24.15 32.46 -4.15
N TYR A 217 -23.11 32.54 -5.00
CA TYR A 217 -21.74 32.74 -4.53
C TYR A 217 -21.52 34.11 -3.88
N GLU A 218 -22.14 35.18 -4.39
CA GLU A 218 -22.11 36.50 -3.75
C GLU A 218 -22.66 36.42 -2.32
N ASP A 219 -23.82 35.75 -2.13
CA ASP A 219 -24.44 35.56 -0.82
C ASP A 219 -23.56 34.70 0.11
N ILE A 220 -22.99 33.61 -0.42
CA ILE A 220 -22.04 32.74 0.32
C ILE A 220 -20.89 33.56 0.90
N LEU A 221 -20.30 34.47 0.12
CA LEU A 221 -19.15 35.28 0.54
C LEU A 221 -19.49 36.33 1.60
N THR A 222 -20.78 36.62 1.85
CA THR A 222 -21.22 37.47 2.96
C THR A 222 -21.13 36.75 4.32
N HIS A 223 -21.18 35.42 4.31
CA HIS A 223 -21.07 34.62 5.52
C HIS A 223 -19.62 34.49 5.99
N LYS A 224 -19.43 34.40 7.31
CA LYS A 224 -18.11 34.16 7.91
C LYS A 224 -17.82 32.66 7.96
N PHE A 225 -16.80 32.22 7.22
CA PHE A 225 -16.31 30.84 7.26
C PHE A 225 -14.82 30.74 7.05
N ASN A 226 -14.32 29.50 6.95
CA ASN A 226 -12.89 29.24 6.84
C ASN A 226 -12.28 30.10 5.70
N PRO A 227 -11.22 30.89 5.98
CA PRO A 227 -10.65 31.82 5.02
C PRO A 227 -10.15 31.14 3.75
N ASP A 228 -9.63 29.92 3.83
CA ASP A 228 -9.18 29.16 2.66
C ASP A 228 -10.36 28.83 1.73
N ARG A 229 -11.45 28.30 2.30
CA ARG A 229 -12.67 28.00 1.52
C ARG A 229 -13.31 29.28 0.98
N TRP A 230 -13.25 30.38 1.73
CA TRP A 230 -13.73 31.68 1.27
C TRP A 230 -12.94 32.12 0.04
N ALA A 231 -11.60 32.07 0.09
CA ALA A 231 -10.77 32.49 -1.02
C ALA A 231 -10.98 31.62 -2.26
N TRP A 232 -11.16 30.30 -2.11
CA TRP A 232 -11.51 29.41 -3.22
C TRP A 232 -12.89 29.69 -3.80
N SER A 233 -13.89 29.96 -2.96
CA SER A 233 -15.23 30.34 -3.41
C SER A 233 -15.21 31.68 -4.15
N ALA A 234 -14.39 32.63 -3.69
CA ALA A 234 -14.19 33.92 -4.34
C ALA A 234 -13.49 33.78 -5.71
N ILE A 235 -12.48 32.91 -5.83
CA ILE A 235 -11.88 32.57 -7.13
C ILE A 235 -12.92 31.99 -8.09
N HIS A 236 -13.81 31.14 -7.59
CA HIS A 236 -14.85 30.54 -8.40
C HIS A 236 -15.86 31.60 -8.89
N LEU A 237 -16.28 32.50 -8.00
CA LEU A 237 -17.10 33.66 -8.37
C LEU A 237 -16.42 34.56 -9.42
N CYS A 238 -15.10 34.79 -9.31
CA CYS A 238 -14.37 35.52 -10.35
C CYS A 238 -14.52 34.86 -11.73
N ASN A 239 -14.43 33.53 -11.81
CA ASN A 239 -14.60 32.82 -13.08
C ASN A 239 -16.01 33.01 -13.63
N LEU A 240 -17.04 32.93 -12.78
CA LEU A 240 -18.42 33.20 -13.18
C LEU A 240 -18.59 34.62 -13.70
N TYR A 241 -17.98 35.62 -13.06
CA TYR A 241 -18.01 37.00 -13.57
C TYR A 241 -17.34 37.15 -14.94
N PHE A 242 -16.23 36.46 -15.21
CA PHE A 242 -15.63 36.45 -16.54
C PHE A 242 -16.55 35.82 -17.59
N HIS A 243 -17.31 34.78 -17.23
CA HIS A 243 -18.30 34.18 -18.14
C HIS A 243 -19.55 35.06 -18.34
N LEU A 244 -19.80 36.01 -17.45
CA LEU A 244 -20.93 36.94 -17.50
C LEU A 244 -20.54 38.32 -18.09
N ASP A 245 -19.35 38.45 -18.67
CA ASP A 245 -18.78 39.72 -19.15
C ASP A 245 -18.70 40.83 -18.08
N GLN A 246 -18.62 40.45 -16.80
CA GLN A 246 -18.48 41.36 -15.65
C GLN A 246 -17.03 41.46 -15.19
N GLU A 247 -16.11 41.70 -16.13
CA GLU A 247 -14.67 41.71 -15.89
C GLU A 247 -14.23 42.68 -14.78
N ALA A 248 -14.83 43.88 -14.73
CA ALA A 248 -14.51 44.86 -13.70
C ALA A 248 -14.72 44.30 -12.28
N LYS A 249 -15.85 43.62 -12.03
CA LYS A 249 -16.13 42.98 -10.75
C LYS A 249 -15.18 41.82 -10.46
N ALA A 250 -14.82 41.05 -11.49
CA ALA A 250 -13.86 39.96 -11.35
C ALA A 250 -12.49 40.47 -10.92
N VAL A 251 -12.00 41.54 -11.55
CA VAL A 251 -10.72 42.19 -11.21
C VAL A 251 -10.74 42.74 -9.79
N ASP A 252 -11.82 43.42 -9.39
CA ASP A 252 -11.95 43.95 -8.02
C ASP A 252 -11.95 42.82 -6.98
N LEU A 253 -12.62 41.70 -7.28
CA LEU A 253 -12.63 40.54 -6.40
C LEU A 253 -11.26 39.85 -6.33
N LEU A 254 -10.52 39.74 -7.45
CA LEU A 254 -9.15 39.23 -7.46
C LEU A 254 -8.21 40.09 -6.60
N ARG A 255 -8.32 41.42 -6.71
CA ARG A 255 -7.56 42.36 -5.87
C ARG A 255 -7.89 42.17 -4.40
N ARG A 256 -9.18 42.02 -4.06
CA ARG A 256 -9.63 41.74 -2.70
C ARG A 256 -9.02 40.45 -2.14
N ILE A 257 -8.98 39.37 -2.93
CA ILE A 257 -8.35 38.11 -2.52
C ILE A 257 -6.86 38.32 -2.23
N ILE A 258 -6.14 39.10 -3.03
CA ILE A 258 -4.70 39.36 -2.79
C ILE A 258 -4.49 40.18 -1.52
N LEU A 259 -5.33 41.21 -1.29
CA LEU A 259 -5.25 42.08 -0.12
C LEU A 259 -5.60 41.34 1.19
N GLU A 260 -6.69 40.59 1.20
CA GLU A 260 -7.17 39.90 2.42
C GLU A 260 -6.46 38.57 2.66
N HIS A 261 -5.98 37.92 1.60
CA HIS A 261 -5.55 36.52 1.61
C HIS A 261 -4.23 36.25 0.87
N GLY A 262 -3.36 37.25 0.74
CA GLY A 262 -2.12 37.23 -0.07
C GLY A 262 -1.17 36.05 0.13
N LYS A 263 -1.18 35.39 1.30
CA LYS A 263 -0.32 34.23 1.62
C LYS A 263 -0.89 32.88 1.17
N MET A 264 -2.14 32.83 0.73
CA MET A 264 -2.81 31.57 0.38
C MET A 264 -2.62 31.17 -1.09
N PRO A 265 -2.74 29.87 -1.43
CA PRO A 265 -2.66 29.41 -2.82
C PRO A 265 -3.67 30.10 -3.75
N ALA A 266 -4.86 30.42 -3.24
CA ALA A 266 -5.87 31.18 -3.97
C ALA A 266 -5.38 32.58 -4.39
N ALA A 267 -4.62 33.28 -3.53
CA ALA A 267 -4.06 34.58 -3.88
C ALA A 267 -2.93 34.50 -4.90
N SER A 268 -2.11 33.45 -4.86
CA SER A 268 -1.14 33.18 -5.94
C SER A 268 -1.84 32.99 -7.29
N LYS A 269 -2.95 32.24 -7.31
CA LYS A 269 -3.79 32.10 -8.51
C LYS A 269 -4.40 33.44 -8.94
N ALA A 270 -4.83 34.27 -8.01
CA ALA A 270 -5.37 35.60 -8.31
C ALA A 270 -4.31 36.52 -8.94
N ARG A 271 -3.09 36.56 -8.40
CA ARG A 271 -1.96 37.32 -8.96
C ARG A 271 -1.67 36.89 -10.38
N LYS A 272 -1.52 35.58 -10.61
CA LYS A 272 -1.28 35.03 -11.95
C LYS A 272 -2.34 35.50 -12.94
N ARG A 273 -3.61 35.51 -12.53
CA ARG A 273 -4.73 35.94 -13.38
C ARG A 273 -4.68 37.43 -13.73
N LEU A 274 -4.35 38.30 -12.76
CA LEU A 274 -4.16 39.73 -13.03
C LEU A 274 -2.97 39.99 -13.96
N THR A 275 -1.86 39.25 -13.80
CA THR A 275 -0.71 39.33 -14.70
C THR A 275 -1.08 38.91 -16.13
N GLU A 276 -1.84 37.83 -16.30
CA GLU A 276 -2.33 37.38 -17.61
C GLU A 276 -3.22 38.43 -18.30
N MET A 277 -3.93 39.25 -17.53
CA MET A 277 -4.81 40.31 -18.03
C MET A 277 -4.06 41.62 -18.31
N SER A 278 -2.73 41.64 -18.18
CA SER A 278 -1.88 42.84 -18.32
C SER A 278 -2.30 44.02 -17.43
N LEU A 279 -3.02 43.73 -16.34
CA LEU A 279 -3.43 44.76 -15.39
C LEU A 279 -2.30 44.92 -14.38
N GLU A 280 -1.56 46.03 -14.50
CA GLU A 280 -0.56 46.40 -13.49
C GLU A 280 -1.26 46.52 -12.13
N PHE A 281 -0.83 45.70 -11.19
CA PHE A 281 -1.23 45.77 -9.79
C PHE A 281 0.03 46.00 -8.97
N ASP A 282 0.12 47.15 -8.33
CA ASP A 282 1.16 47.46 -7.35
C ASP A 282 0.94 46.58 -6.11
N ASP A 283 1.47 45.36 -6.16
CA ASP A 283 1.36 44.41 -5.05
C ASP A 283 2.27 44.85 -3.89
N PRO A 284 1.74 45.21 -2.71
CA PRO A 284 2.56 45.54 -1.54
C PRO A 284 3.39 44.35 -1.03
N LEU A 285 3.14 43.14 -1.55
CA LEU A 285 3.87 41.91 -1.26
C LEU A 285 4.62 41.36 -2.48
N ALA A 286 4.75 42.12 -3.59
CA ALA A 286 5.52 41.70 -4.78
C ALA A 286 7.03 41.52 -4.48
N GLY A 287 7.53 42.16 -3.42
CA GLY A 287 8.90 41.98 -2.93
C GLY A 287 9.09 40.78 -1.99
N THR A 288 7.99 40.16 -1.56
CA THR A 288 7.98 38.83 -0.98
C THR A 288 7.43 37.90 -2.03
N GLU A 289 8.26 37.60 -3.03
CA GLU A 289 8.18 36.27 -3.61
C GLU A 289 8.00 35.30 -2.42
N PRO A 290 6.98 34.42 -2.43
CA PRO A 290 7.16 33.22 -1.66
C PRO A 290 8.46 32.69 -2.23
N THR A 291 9.51 32.70 -1.39
CA THR A 291 10.67 31.84 -1.55
C THR A 291 10.11 30.62 -2.22
N GLU A 292 10.46 30.47 -3.50
CA GLU A 292 10.48 29.21 -4.18
C GLU A 292 10.87 28.26 -3.06
N MET A 293 9.90 27.47 -2.58
CA MET A 293 10.26 26.37 -1.71
C MET A 293 11.12 25.59 -2.66
N ALA A 294 12.41 25.87 -2.53
CA ALA A 294 13.48 25.13 -3.10
C ALA A 294 13.01 23.72 -2.80
N VAL A 295 12.65 23.03 -3.88
CA VAL A 295 12.81 21.59 -3.92
C VAL A 295 14.14 21.41 -3.20
N PRO A 296 14.17 20.83 -1.99
CA PRO A 296 15.43 20.70 -1.29
C PRO A 296 16.32 20.02 -2.30
N GLU A 297 17.39 20.72 -2.68
CA GLU A 297 18.40 20.21 -3.56
C GLU A 297 18.82 18.90 -2.93
N SER A 298 18.26 17.81 -3.46
CA SER A 298 18.48 16.49 -2.94
C SER A 298 19.93 16.26 -3.28
N THR A 299 20.80 16.46 -2.30
CA THR A 299 22.08 15.78 -2.23
C THR A 299 21.85 14.38 -2.81
N PRO A 300 22.62 13.96 -3.83
CA PRO A 300 22.35 12.73 -4.53
C PRO A 300 22.45 11.59 -3.52
N ILE A 301 21.32 11.17 -2.98
CA ILE A 301 21.19 9.99 -2.16
C ILE A 301 21.53 8.88 -3.14
N ALA A 302 22.69 8.27 -2.94
CA ALA A 302 23.14 7.10 -3.67
C ALA A 302 21.95 6.14 -3.79
N SER A 303 21.56 5.89 -5.03
CA SER A 303 20.55 4.91 -5.41
C SER A 303 20.92 3.56 -4.79
N ASN A 304 20.28 3.20 -3.68
CA ASN A 304 20.24 1.82 -3.16
C ASN A 304 19.25 0.95 -3.96
N LEU A 305 18.89 1.36 -5.18
CA LEU A 305 18.14 0.53 -6.11
C LEU A 305 19.12 -0.31 -6.93
N PRO A 306 18.90 -1.63 -7.04
CA PRO A 306 19.71 -2.47 -7.91
C PRO A 306 19.65 -1.96 -9.36
N PRO A 307 20.75 -2.13 -10.12
CA PRO A 307 20.85 -1.61 -11.48
C PRO A 307 19.70 -2.16 -12.35
N GLY A 308 18.80 -1.28 -12.79
CA GLY A 308 17.67 -1.63 -13.66
C GLY A 308 16.36 -0.88 -13.41
N PHE A 309 16.19 -0.24 -12.24
CA PHE A 309 14.98 0.50 -11.90
C PHE A 309 15.18 2.00 -12.02
N ARG A 310 14.93 2.56 -13.20
CA ARG A 310 14.81 4.02 -13.38
C ARG A 310 13.33 4.42 -13.27
N PRO A 311 12.96 5.43 -12.47
CA PRO A 311 11.61 5.98 -12.49
C PRO A 311 11.34 6.62 -13.86
N ARG A 312 10.24 6.25 -14.52
CA ARG A 312 9.79 6.88 -15.77
C ARG A 312 9.29 8.30 -15.47
N LYS A 313 9.75 9.26 -16.28
CA LYS A 313 9.23 10.64 -16.31
C LYS A 313 7.83 10.67 -16.92
#